data_AF-A0A258IEP9-F1
#
_entry.id   AF-A0A258IEP9-F1
#
_cell.length_a   1.000
_cell.length_b   1.000
_cell.length_c   1.000
_cell.angle_alpha   90.00
_cell.angle_beta   90.00
_cell.angle_gamma   90.00
#
_symmetry.space_group_name_H-M   'P 1'
#
loop_
_entity.id
_entity.type
_entity.pdbx_description
1 polymer ?
#
loop_
_entity_poly.entity_id
_entity_poly.type
_entity_poly.pdbx_seq_one_letter_code
_entity_poly.pdbx_strand_id
1 'polypeptide(L)'
;MEIRAAEISKVIKDQIANFGTEAEVSEVGTVLSVGDGIARIHGLDNVQAGEMVAFANGTQGMALNLEADNVGVVIFGSDAEIKEGDSVKRTGTIVDVPVGKGLLGRVVDALGNPIDGKGPLTDVTRERVEKKAPGIIPRKSVHEPVQTGLKAIDALVPVGRGQRELIIGDRQTGKSAVAIDTFINQKGWNNGDDESKKLYCIYVAIGQKRSTVAQIVKQLEENGAMEYSIVIAATASEPAPLQYLAPYTGAAMGEFFRDNGMHGLIVYDDLSKQAVAYRQMSLLLRRPPGREAYPGDVFYLHSRLLERAAKMNDENGGGSLTALPIIETQAGDVSAYIPTNVISITDGQIFLETDLFYQGIRPAINVGLSVSRVGGAAQTKAMKKVAGSIKLELAQYREMAAFAQFGSDLDPATQKLLNRGARLTELLKQAQFSPMPVEEQVVSIFAGTNGYLDKIPVNRVNEYEAAMLSFMRQNHAETLAEIRSSGKFEGEVKDQVVAGLDTFAKQFA
;
A
#
# COMPACT_ATOMS: atom_id res chain seq x y z
N MET A 1 0.52 16.34 37.46
CA MET A 1 -0.64 16.20 38.35
C MET A 1 -0.23 15.24 39.46
N GLU A 2 -0.51 15.63 40.69
CA GLU A 2 0.03 15.07 41.94
C GLU A 2 -0.29 13.59 42.10
N ILE A 3 0.76 12.78 42.30
CA ILE A 3 0.67 11.43 42.86
C ILE A 3 0.07 11.58 44.26
N ARG A 4 -1.04 10.90 44.55
CA ARG A 4 -1.71 11.03 45.85
C ARG A 4 -0.85 10.39 46.93
N ALA A 5 -0.61 11.09 48.04
CA ALA A 5 0.22 10.60 49.15
C ALA A 5 -0.23 9.23 49.73
N ALA A 6 -1.49 8.85 49.53
CA ALA A 6 -2.03 7.55 49.91
C ALA A 6 -1.48 6.39 49.06
N GLU A 7 -1.15 6.61 47.78
CA GLU A 7 -0.56 5.61 46.86
C GLU A 7 0.88 5.31 47.24
N ILE A 8 1.68 6.37 47.48
CA ILE A 8 3.03 6.26 48.03
C ILE A 8 2.98 5.46 49.33
N SER A 9 1.99 5.74 50.19
CA SER A 9 1.86 5.03 51.47
C SER A 9 1.53 3.54 51.31
N LYS A 10 0.70 3.13 50.34
CA LYS A 10 0.36 1.72 50.11
C LYS A 10 1.53 0.96 49.49
N VAL A 11 2.13 1.50 48.43
CA VAL A 11 3.28 0.88 47.76
C VAL A 11 4.49 0.81 48.70
N ILE A 12 4.78 1.86 49.47
CA ILE A 12 5.85 1.84 50.46
C ILE A 12 5.53 0.87 51.61
N LYS A 13 4.27 0.78 52.07
CA LYS A 13 3.89 -0.22 53.09
C LYS A 13 4.11 -1.64 52.59
N ASP A 14 3.74 -1.95 51.34
CA ASP A 14 3.96 -3.26 50.75
C ASP A 14 5.46 -3.54 50.54
N GLN A 15 6.25 -2.55 50.12
CA GLN A 15 7.72 -2.67 50.02
C GLN A 15 8.40 -2.87 51.38
N ILE A 16 7.94 -2.19 52.44
CA ILE A 16 8.44 -2.38 53.81
C ILE A 16 8.02 -3.74 54.36
N ALA A 17 6.76 -4.16 54.11
CA ALA A 17 6.25 -5.45 54.56
C ALA A 17 7.00 -6.63 53.93
N ASN A 18 7.45 -6.47 52.69
CA ASN A 18 8.15 -7.49 51.92
C ASN A 18 9.69 -7.30 51.91
N PHE A 19 10.22 -6.35 52.71
CA PHE A 19 11.67 -6.11 52.77
C PHE A 19 12.39 -7.29 53.43
N GLY A 20 13.12 -8.08 52.63
CA GLY A 20 13.88 -9.25 53.10
C GLY A 20 13.25 -10.61 52.78
N THR A 21 12.10 -10.65 52.11
CA THR A 21 11.59 -11.86 51.44
C THR A 21 12.07 -11.85 49.98
N GLU A 22 12.53 -13.00 49.45
CA GLU A 22 12.75 -13.12 48.00
C GLU A 22 11.44 -12.74 47.30
N ALA A 23 11.48 -11.73 46.43
CA ALA A 23 10.29 -11.19 45.80
C ALA A 23 9.56 -12.31 45.03
N GLU A 24 8.34 -12.65 45.46
CA GLU A 24 7.44 -13.44 44.62
C GLU A 24 7.20 -12.64 43.35
N VAL A 25 7.65 -13.19 42.22
CA VAL A 25 7.44 -12.60 40.89
C VAL A 25 5.93 -12.44 40.65
N SER A 26 5.47 -11.21 40.52
CA SER A 26 4.06 -10.94 40.28
C SER A 26 3.74 -10.99 38.79
N GLU A 27 3.20 -12.12 38.33
CA GLU A 27 2.68 -12.26 36.96
C GLU A 27 1.40 -11.45 36.71
N VAL A 28 0.77 -10.99 37.80
CA VAL A 28 -0.42 -10.15 37.81
C VAL A 28 -0.01 -8.72 38.18
N GLY A 29 -0.57 -7.75 37.48
CA GLY A 29 -0.42 -6.33 37.78
C GLY A 29 -1.71 -5.70 38.25
N THR A 30 -1.59 -4.47 38.76
CA THR A 30 -2.72 -3.62 39.16
C THR A 30 -2.69 -2.31 38.39
N VAL A 31 -3.82 -1.88 37.83
CA VAL A 31 -3.94 -0.58 37.17
C VAL A 31 -3.70 0.54 38.19
N LEU A 32 -2.67 1.34 37.98
CA LEU A 32 -2.39 2.57 38.74
C LEU A 32 -3.17 3.75 38.18
N SER A 33 -3.24 3.85 36.86
CA SER A 33 -3.99 4.89 36.19
C SER A 33 -4.37 4.44 34.79
N VAL A 34 -5.44 5.03 34.27
CA VAL A 34 -5.92 4.81 32.91
C VAL A 34 -6.47 6.12 32.35
N GLY A 35 -6.19 6.39 31.09
CA GLY A 35 -6.72 7.54 30.38
C GLY A 35 -6.20 7.61 28.95
N ASP A 36 -7.05 8.11 28.05
CA ASP A 36 -6.75 8.30 26.63
C ASP A 36 -6.20 7.03 25.95
N GLY A 37 -6.70 5.85 26.35
CA GLY A 37 -6.28 4.56 25.80
C GLY A 37 -4.93 4.03 26.29
N ILE A 38 -4.35 4.61 27.35
CA ILE A 38 -3.14 4.13 28.01
C ILE A 38 -3.42 3.82 29.47
N ALA A 39 -2.89 2.69 29.93
CA ALA A 39 -2.87 2.31 31.34
C ALA A 39 -1.43 2.23 31.85
N ARG A 40 -1.22 2.63 33.11
CA ARG A 40 0.01 2.37 33.85
C ARG A 40 -0.25 1.25 34.84
N ILE A 41 0.53 0.19 34.76
CA ILE A 41 0.32 -1.02 35.55
C ILE A 41 1.49 -1.21 36.51
N HIS A 42 1.21 -1.42 37.80
CA HIS A 42 2.22 -1.84 38.78
C HIS A 42 2.32 -3.36 38.82
N GLY A 43 3.52 -3.90 38.98
CA GLY A 43 3.82 -5.34 38.90
C GLY A 43 4.11 -5.76 37.46
N LEU A 44 3.67 -6.97 37.09
CA LEU A 44 4.03 -7.59 35.80
C LEU A 44 5.55 -7.75 35.62
N ASP A 45 6.27 -8.17 36.65
CA ASP A 45 7.74 -8.06 36.73
C ASP A 45 8.50 -8.72 35.56
N ASN A 46 7.99 -9.84 35.04
CA ASN A 46 8.60 -10.57 33.93
C ASN A 46 8.12 -10.13 32.53
N VAL A 47 7.40 -9.01 32.39
CA VAL A 47 6.66 -8.72 31.15
C VAL A 47 7.63 -8.29 30.07
N GLN A 48 7.43 -8.77 28.85
CA GLN A 48 8.28 -8.45 27.74
C GLN A 48 7.75 -7.24 26.97
N ALA A 49 8.66 -6.48 26.36
CA ALA A 49 8.26 -5.42 25.44
C ALA A 49 7.50 -6.03 24.25
N GLY A 50 6.31 -5.49 23.95
CA GLY A 50 5.42 -6.04 22.93
C GLY A 50 4.60 -7.25 23.38
N GLU A 51 4.64 -7.61 24.67
CA GLU A 51 3.78 -8.67 25.21
C GLU A 51 2.32 -8.19 25.34
N MET A 52 1.39 -9.08 24.97
CA MET A 52 -0.04 -8.87 25.16
C MET A 52 -0.39 -9.02 26.64
N VAL A 53 -1.28 -8.15 27.11
CA VAL A 53 -1.87 -8.22 28.45
C VAL A 53 -3.40 -8.23 28.35
N ALA A 54 -4.05 -8.84 29.33
CA ALA A 54 -5.50 -8.90 29.43
C ALA A 54 -5.97 -8.18 30.70
N PHE A 55 -6.89 -7.25 30.53
CA PHE A 55 -7.58 -6.57 31.63
C PHE A 55 -8.71 -7.45 32.17
N ALA A 56 -9.18 -7.16 33.38
CA ALA A 56 -10.22 -7.94 34.05
C ALA A 56 -11.55 -8.05 33.25
N ASN A 57 -11.86 -7.05 32.43
CA ASN A 57 -13.03 -7.03 31.54
C ASN A 57 -12.82 -7.78 30.21
N GLY A 58 -11.64 -8.38 30.00
CA GLY A 58 -11.29 -9.09 28.76
C GLY A 58 -10.72 -8.20 27.66
N THR A 59 -10.69 -6.87 27.83
CA THR A 59 -9.98 -5.98 26.92
C THR A 59 -8.50 -6.36 26.88
N GLN A 60 -7.91 -6.34 25.69
CA GLN A 60 -6.50 -6.60 25.51
C GLN A 60 -5.69 -5.31 25.42
N GLY A 61 -4.41 -5.40 25.76
CA GLY A 61 -3.45 -4.32 25.54
C GLY A 61 -2.06 -4.85 25.23
N MET A 62 -1.13 -3.96 24.95
CA MET A 62 0.27 -4.29 24.68
C MET A 62 1.19 -3.47 25.58
N ALA A 63 2.14 -4.15 26.22
CA ALA A 63 3.20 -3.51 26.98
C ALA A 63 4.19 -2.80 26.03
N LEU A 64 4.33 -1.47 26.18
CA LEU A 64 5.20 -0.64 25.33
C LEU A 64 6.40 -0.07 26.08
N ASN A 65 6.19 0.45 27.29
CA ASN A 65 7.25 0.97 28.14
C ASN A 65 7.37 0.10 29.38
N LEU A 66 8.60 -0.31 29.70
CA LEU A 66 8.93 -1.03 30.92
C LEU A 66 9.75 -0.07 31.80
N GLU A 67 9.10 0.61 32.73
CA GLU A 67 9.77 1.50 33.69
C GLU A 67 10.18 0.70 34.93
N ALA A 68 10.97 1.31 35.82
CA ALA A 68 11.46 0.63 37.02
C ALA A 68 10.35 0.24 38.01
N ASP A 69 9.25 1.00 38.05
CA ASP A 69 8.18 0.87 39.03
C ASP A 69 6.79 0.63 38.39
N ASN A 70 6.68 0.73 37.07
CA ASN A 70 5.42 0.52 36.36
C ASN A 70 5.63 0.14 34.88
N VAL A 71 4.59 -0.40 34.28
CA VAL A 71 4.54 -0.79 32.87
C VAL A 71 3.50 0.06 32.16
N GLY A 72 3.93 0.76 31.10
CA GLY A 72 3.05 1.49 30.21
C GLY A 72 2.41 0.56 29.18
N VAL A 73 1.10 0.38 29.28
CA VAL A 73 0.30 -0.48 28.41
C VAL A 73 -0.61 0.39 27.53
N VAL A 74 -0.62 0.12 26.23
CA VAL A 74 -1.64 0.67 25.32
C VAL A 74 -2.82 -0.29 25.20
N ILE A 75 -4.03 0.25 25.19
CA ILE A 75 -5.28 -0.51 25.22
C ILE A 75 -5.81 -0.70 23.79
N PHE A 76 -6.12 -1.93 23.42
CA PHE A 76 -6.68 -2.32 22.12
C PHE A 76 -8.21 -2.37 22.14
N GLY A 77 -8.83 -1.34 22.70
CA GLY A 77 -10.27 -1.30 22.88
C GLY A 77 -10.72 -0.06 23.65
N SER A 78 -11.95 -0.10 24.18
CA SER A 78 -12.43 0.96 25.06
C SER A 78 -11.74 0.89 26.43
N ASP A 79 -11.30 2.04 26.91
CA ASP A 79 -10.75 2.24 28.25
C ASP A 79 -11.80 2.66 29.29
N ALA A 80 -13.05 2.93 28.86
CA ALA A 80 -14.11 3.46 29.71
C ALA A 80 -14.51 2.55 30.88
N GLU A 81 -14.34 1.24 30.72
CA GLU A 81 -14.68 0.24 31.74
C GLU A 81 -13.50 -0.17 32.61
N ILE A 82 -12.28 0.26 32.27
CA ILE A 82 -11.07 -0.04 33.04
C ILE A 82 -10.95 0.99 34.15
N LYS A 83 -10.67 0.54 35.37
CA LYS A 83 -10.56 1.39 36.56
C LYS A 83 -9.23 1.18 37.27
N GLU A 84 -8.82 2.22 38.01
CA GLU A 84 -7.73 2.11 38.96
C GLU A 84 -8.02 0.99 39.97
N GLY A 85 -7.01 0.17 40.27
CA GLY A 85 -7.14 -1.01 41.12
C GLY A 85 -7.51 -2.30 40.38
N ASP A 86 -7.90 -2.23 39.11
CA ASP A 86 -8.24 -3.43 38.35
C ASP A 86 -7.02 -4.33 38.13
N SER A 87 -7.27 -5.64 38.08
CA SER A 87 -6.22 -6.63 37.81
C SER A 87 -5.93 -6.72 36.32
N VAL A 88 -4.64 -6.80 35.98
CA VAL A 88 -4.13 -7.02 34.64
C VAL A 88 -3.24 -8.26 34.64
N LYS A 89 -3.40 -9.12 33.65
CA LYS A 89 -2.62 -10.36 33.55
C LYS A 89 -1.83 -10.37 32.26
N ARG A 90 -0.59 -10.84 32.34
CA ARG A 90 0.19 -11.17 31.15
C ARG A 90 -0.43 -12.34 30.39
N THR A 91 -0.26 -12.36 29.08
CA THR A 91 -0.68 -13.50 28.26
C THR A 91 0.45 -14.49 27.98
N GLY A 92 1.71 -14.10 28.23
CA GLY A 92 2.89 -14.90 27.84
C GLY A 92 3.20 -14.84 26.35
N THR A 93 2.45 -14.06 25.58
CA THR A 93 2.55 -14.01 24.12
C THR A 93 2.85 -12.59 23.64
N ILE A 94 3.91 -12.45 22.83
CA ILE A 94 4.13 -11.25 22.02
C ILE A 94 2.99 -11.15 21.00
N VAL A 95 2.56 -9.93 20.67
CA VAL A 95 1.46 -9.68 19.72
C VAL A 95 1.60 -10.55 18.47
N ASP A 96 0.62 -11.41 18.26
CA ASP A 96 0.49 -12.31 17.12
C ASP A 96 -0.91 -12.19 16.50
N VAL A 97 -1.04 -12.62 15.24
CA VAL A 97 -2.27 -12.53 14.44
C VAL A 97 -2.45 -13.79 13.62
N PRO A 98 -3.70 -14.16 13.27
CA PRO A 98 -3.94 -15.22 12.30
C PRO A 98 -3.33 -14.85 10.94
N VAL A 99 -2.72 -15.84 10.28
CA VAL A 99 -2.20 -15.79 8.92
C VAL A 99 -2.59 -17.08 8.20
N GLY A 100 -2.75 -17.03 6.88
CA GLY A 100 -3.13 -18.20 6.09
C GLY A 100 -4.11 -17.89 4.95
N LYS A 101 -4.31 -18.85 4.06
CA LYS A 101 -5.29 -18.74 2.96
C LYS A 101 -6.74 -18.64 3.45
N GLY A 102 -7.04 -19.08 4.67
CA GLY A 102 -8.35 -18.93 5.29
C GLY A 102 -8.82 -17.49 5.53
N LEU A 103 -7.92 -16.50 5.38
CA LEU A 103 -8.24 -15.07 5.44
C LEU A 103 -8.71 -14.49 4.10
N LEU A 104 -8.52 -15.21 2.98
CA LEU A 104 -8.96 -14.73 1.67
C LEU A 104 -10.48 -14.57 1.65
N GLY A 105 -10.96 -13.44 1.13
CA GLY A 105 -12.39 -13.10 1.14
C GLY A 105 -12.91 -12.54 2.46
N ARG A 106 -12.03 -12.35 3.46
CA ARG A 106 -12.41 -11.90 4.81
C ARG A 106 -12.08 -10.44 5.07
N VAL A 107 -12.87 -9.83 5.95
CA VAL A 107 -12.58 -8.53 6.56
C VAL A 107 -12.29 -8.75 8.04
N VAL A 108 -11.11 -8.32 8.49
CA VAL A 108 -10.63 -8.50 9.87
C VAL A 108 -10.23 -7.16 10.51
N ASP A 109 -10.25 -7.11 11.83
CA ASP A 109 -9.71 -5.97 12.59
C ASP A 109 -8.16 -6.02 12.67
N ALA A 110 -7.55 -5.04 13.35
CA ALA A 110 -6.09 -4.98 13.51
C ALA A 110 -5.48 -6.11 14.37
N LEU A 111 -6.29 -6.88 15.11
CA LEU A 111 -5.86 -8.08 15.85
C LEU A 111 -6.15 -9.37 15.05
N GLY A 112 -6.72 -9.25 13.84
CA GLY A 112 -7.07 -10.34 12.96
C GLY A 112 -8.38 -11.04 13.31
N ASN A 113 -9.22 -10.45 14.15
CA ASN A 113 -10.56 -10.98 14.41
C ASN A 113 -11.49 -10.68 13.23
N PRO A 114 -12.32 -11.63 12.77
CA PRO A 114 -13.25 -11.39 11.68
C PRO A 114 -14.37 -10.41 12.10
N ILE A 115 -14.60 -9.38 11.28
CA ILE A 115 -15.62 -8.35 11.48
C ILE A 115 -16.64 -8.28 10.34
N ASP A 116 -16.57 -9.22 9.40
CA ASP A 116 -17.45 -9.34 8.23
C ASP A 116 -18.76 -10.10 8.48
N GLY A 117 -18.93 -10.69 9.66
CA GLY A 117 -20.11 -11.51 9.99
C GLY A 117 -20.14 -12.88 9.28
N LYS A 118 -19.07 -13.30 8.59
CA LYS A 118 -18.99 -14.59 7.86
C LYS A 118 -18.59 -15.77 8.76
N GLY A 119 -18.68 -15.62 10.09
CA GLY A 119 -18.30 -16.64 11.07
C GLY A 119 -16.80 -16.65 11.42
N PRO A 120 -16.32 -17.66 12.17
CA PRO A 120 -14.91 -17.75 12.57
C PRO A 120 -13.98 -18.00 11.38
N LEU A 121 -12.68 -17.80 11.58
CA LEU A 121 -11.63 -18.14 10.61
C LEU A 121 -11.32 -19.65 10.70
N THR A 122 -11.16 -20.31 9.56
CA THR A 122 -10.64 -21.68 9.44
C THR A 122 -9.30 -21.65 8.72
N ASP A 123 -8.48 -22.70 8.83
CA ASP A 123 -7.22 -22.84 8.05
C ASP A 123 -6.24 -21.66 8.21
N VAL A 124 -6.13 -21.17 9.44
CA VAL A 124 -5.18 -20.12 9.83
C VAL A 124 -4.23 -20.63 10.92
N THR A 125 -2.99 -20.18 10.85
CA THR A 125 -1.99 -20.31 11.93
C THR A 125 -1.75 -18.93 12.55
N ARG A 126 -1.13 -18.85 13.72
CA ARG A 126 -0.79 -17.55 14.33
C ARG A 126 0.68 -17.25 14.14
N GLU A 127 0.97 -16.00 13.80
CA GLU A 127 2.33 -15.51 13.67
C GLU A 127 2.50 -14.13 14.31
N ARG A 128 3.70 -13.89 14.84
CA ARG A 128 4.04 -12.59 15.45
C ARG A 128 3.92 -11.48 14.43
N VAL A 129 3.33 -10.37 14.88
CA VAL A 129 3.13 -9.17 14.07
C VAL A 129 4.46 -8.47 13.80
N GLU A 130 5.33 -8.39 14.81
CA GLU A 130 6.69 -7.87 14.67
C GLU A 130 7.67 -8.98 14.33
N LYS A 131 8.19 -8.93 13.10
CA LYS A 131 9.25 -9.81 12.58
C LYS A 131 10.36 -8.97 11.97
N LYS A 132 11.59 -9.48 12.05
CA LYS A 132 12.73 -8.87 11.37
C LYS A 132 12.57 -9.05 9.86
N ALA A 133 12.75 -7.98 9.11
CA ALA A 133 12.76 -8.04 7.65
C ALA A 133 13.86 -8.98 7.12
N PRO A 134 13.67 -9.62 5.96
CA PRO A 134 14.71 -10.41 5.32
C PRO A 134 15.97 -9.57 5.09
N GLY A 135 17.14 -10.13 5.43
CA GLY A 135 18.44 -9.51 5.13
C GLY A 135 18.72 -9.46 3.62
N ILE A 136 19.92 -9.02 3.23
CA ILE A 136 20.27 -8.88 1.80
C ILE A 136 20.42 -10.25 1.12
N ILE A 137 21.07 -11.22 1.77
CA ILE A 137 21.37 -12.56 1.21
C ILE A 137 20.12 -13.33 0.72
N PRO A 138 19.01 -13.41 1.49
CA PRO A 138 17.81 -14.13 1.04
C PRO A 138 16.99 -13.40 -0.03
N ARG A 139 17.36 -12.16 -0.40
CA ARG A 139 16.64 -11.39 -1.42
C ARG A 139 17.14 -11.69 -2.84
N LYS A 140 16.29 -11.43 -3.83
CA LYS A 140 16.61 -11.45 -5.26
C LYS A 140 16.20 -10.12 -5.88
N SER A 141 16.89 -9.71 -6.94
CA SER A 141 16.51 -8.52 -7.70
C SER A 141 15.07 -8.63 -8.24
N VAL A 142 14.33 -7.53 -8.19
CA VAL A 142 13.00 -7.43 -8.79
C VAL A 142 13.12 -7.51 -10.31
N HIS A 143 12.46 -8.49 -10.92
CA HIS A 143 12.57 -8.80 -12.35
C HIS A 143 11.23 -9.22 -13.00
N GLU A 144 10.16 -9.30 -12.20
CA GLU A 144 8.83 -9.70 -12.65
C GLU A 144 7.86 -8.54 -12.42
N PRO A 145 6.99 -8.23 -13.39
CA PRO A 145 6.05 -7.12 -13.27
C PRO A 145 4.89 -7.46 -12.33
N VAL A 146 4.40 -6.44 -11.62
CA VAL A 146 3.02 -6.38 -11.13
C VAL A 146 2.26 -5.54 -12.14
N GLN A 147 1.35 -6.17 -12.87
CA GLN A 147 0.52 -5.47 -13.86
C GLN A 147 -0.58 -4.72 -13.13
N THR A 148 -0.55 -3.39 -13.14
CA THR A 148 -1.61 -2.59 -12.50
C THR A 148 -2.86 -2.51 -13.35
N GLY A 149 -2.74 -2.72 -14.67
CA GLY A 149 -3.84 -2.54 -15.61
C GLY A 149 -4.06 -1.07 -15.95
N LEU A 150 -3.25 -0.16 -15.42
CA LEU A 150 -3.32 1.28 -15.66
C LEU A 150 -2.19 1.67 -16.61
N LYS A 151 -2.54 2.06 -17.85
CA LYS A 151 -1.58 2.44 -18.90
C LYS A 151 -0.52 3.42 -18.39
N ALA A 152 -0.96 4.43 -17.64
CA ALA A 152 -0.10 5.48 -17.13
C ALA A 152 0.93 4.99 -16.09
N ILE A 153 0.63 3.91 -15.35
CA ILE A 153 1.57 3.34 -14.37
C ILE A 153 2.46 2.31 -15.05
N ASP A 154 1.86 1.32 -15.71
CA ASP A 154 2.60 0.19 -16.31
C ASP A 154 3.60 0.67 -17.39
N ALA A 155 3.31 1.78 -18.09
CA ALA A 155 4.22 2.39 -19.05
C ALA A 155 5.25 3.35 -18.43
N LEU A 156 4.85 4.24 -17.49
CA LEU A 156 5.71 5.35 -17.02
C LEU A 156 6.44 5.08 -15.70
N VAL A 157 5.80 4.32 -14.82
CA VAL A 157 6.22 4.08 -13.43
C VAL A 157 5.94 2.61 -13.08
N PRO A 158 6.62 1.66 -13.75
CA PRO A 158 6.31 0.24 -13.60
C PRO A 158 6.60 -0.25 -12.16
N VAL A 159 5.74 -1.15 -11.69
CA VAL A 159 5.84 -1.78 -10.37
C VAL A 159 6.21 -3.24 -10.54
N GLY A 160 7.18 -3.73 -9.77
CA GLY A 160 7.61 -5.13 -9.81
C GLY A 160 7.25 -5.93 -8.57
N ARG A 161 7.31 -7.27 -8.70
CA ARG A 161 7.08 -8.22 -7.61
C ARG A 161 8.20 -8.10 -6.57
N GLY A 162 7.83 -7.71 -5.35
CA GLY A 162 8.77 -7.40 -4.27
C GLY A 162 9.22 -5.93 -4.17
N GLN A 163 8.71 -5.05 -5.03
CA GLN A 163 9.01 -3.61 -5.00
C GLN A 163 8.14 -2.87 -3.96
N ARG A 164 8.64 -1.73 -3.49
CA ARG A 164 7.91 -0.77 -2.65
C ARG A 164 7.62 0.50 -3.47
N GLU A 165 6.40 0.71 -3.94
CA GLU A 165 6.06 1.88 -4.75
C GLU A 165 5.05 2.80 -4.04
N LEU A 166 5.49 3.99 -3.63
CA LEU A 166 4.66 4.95 -2.90
C LEU A 166 3.57 5.55 -3.78
N ILE A 167 2.30 5.54 -3.36
CA ILE A 167 1.24 6.35 -3.96
C ILE A 167 1.06 7.59 -3.07
N ILE A 168 1.44 8.76 -3.58
CA ILE A 168 1.45 10.01 -2.81
C ILE A 168 0.63 11.07 -3.53
N GLY A 169 -0.12 11.86 -2.76
CA GLY A 169 -0.85 13.01 -3.27
C GLY A 169 -1.89 13.53 -2.30
N ASP A 170 -2.54 14.62 -2.70
CA ASP A 170 -3.54 15.27 -1.87
C ASP A 170 -4.81 14.43 -1.72
N ARG A 171 -5.69 14.88 -0.83
CA ARG A 171 -7.00 14.28 -0.64
C ARG A 171 -7.78 14.25 -1.96
N GLN A 172 -8.51 13.17 -2.22
CA GLN A 172 -9.40 13.03 -3.39
C GLN A 172 -8.73 13.06 -4.78
N THR A 173 -7.43 12.75 -4.88
CA THR A 173 -6.72 12.69 -6.17
C THR A 173 -6.75 11.31 -6.87
N GLY A 174 -7.44 10.32 -6.31
CA GLY A 174 -7.55 8.97 -6.87
C GLY A 174 -6.58 7.93 -6.32
N LYS A 175 -5.89 8.19 -5.20
CA LYS A 175 -4.91 7.28 -4.58
C LYS A 175 -5.45 5.85 -4.36
N SER A 176 -6.57 5.73 -3.66
CA SER A 176 -7.20 4.43 -3.41
C SER A 176 -7.75 3.79 -4.69
N ALA A 177 -8.17 4.59 -5.68
CA ALA A 177 -8.64 4.07 -6.96
C ALA A 177 -7.54 3.32 -7.71
N VAL A 178 -6.33 3.89 -7.75
CA VAL A 178 -5.14 3.22 -8.33
C VAL A 178 -4.88 1.85 -7.68
N ALA A 179 -4.95 1.79 -6.36
CA ALA A 179 -4.75 0.55 -5.61
C ALA A 179 -5.85 -0.49 -5.90
N ILE A 180 -7.11 -0.07 -5.92
CA ILE A 180 -8.26 -0.96 -6.18
C ILE A 180 -8.25 -1.47 -7.62
N ASP A 181 -7.95 -0.62 -8.60
CA ASP A 181 -7.83 -1.04 -10.00
C ASP A 181 -6.70 -2.06 -10.17
N THR A 182 -5.59 -1.86 -9.46
CA THR A 182 -4.50 -2.85 -9.40
C THR A 182 -5.00 -4.18 -8.87
N PHE A 183 -5.83 -4.21 -7.82
CA PHE A 183 -6.39 -5.45 -7.27
C PHE A 183 -7.31 -6.12 -8.29
N ILE A 184 -8.21 -5.37 -8.92
CA ILE A 184 -9.17 -5.87 -9.92
C ILE A 184 -8.43 -6.50 -11.10
N ASN A 185 -7.34 -5.88 -11.55
CA ASN A 185 -6.55 -6.41 -12.66
C ASN A 185 -5.98 -7.82 -12.38
N GLN A 186 -5.80 -8.20 -11.10
CA GLN A 186 -5.23 -9.51 -10.77
C GLN A 186 -6.17 -10.70 -10.98
N LYS A 187 -7.46 -10.44 -11.19
CA LYS A 187 -8.50 -11.48 -11.30
C LYS A 187 -8.17 -12.53 -12.36
N GLY A 188 -7.69 -12.10 -13.52
CA GLY A 188 -7.37 -13.00 -14.63
C GLY A 188 -6.31 -14.05 -14.28
N TRP A 189 -5.29 -13.67 -13.50
CA TRP A 189 -4.24 -14.59 -13.06
C TRP A 189 -4.67 -15.44 -11.86
N ASN A 190 -5.46 -14.88 -10.93
CA ASN A 190 -5.96 -15.61 -9.76
C ASN A 190 -7.00 -16.68 -10.10
N ASN A 191 -7.76 -16.51 -11.19
CA ASN A 191 -8.70 -17.51 -11.70
C ASN A 191 -8.03 -18.74 -12.35
N GLY A 192 -6.73 -18.68 -12.63
CA GLY A 192 -5.99 -19.80 -13.23
C GLY A 192 -5.46 -20.80 -12.19
N ASP A 193 -4.93 -21.92 -12.67
CA ASP A 193 -4.35 -22.97 -11.81
C ASP A 193 -2.86 -22.75 -11.50
N ASP A 194 -2.20 -21.84 -12.21
CA ASP A 194 -0.77 -21.57 -12.10
C ASP A 194 -0.47 -20.63 -10.92
N GLU A 195 -0.11 -21.22 -9.77
CA GLU A 195 0.19 -20.49 -8.53
C GLU A 195 1.32 -19.46 -8.69
N SER A 196 2.27 -19.69 -9.61
CA SER A 196 3.37 -18.75 -9.86
C SER A 196 2.90 -17.43 -10.48
N LYS A 197 1.72 -17.41 -11.11
CA LYS A 197 1.15 -16.20 -11.72
C LYS A 197 0.22 -15.45 -10.80
N LYS A 198 -0.33 -16.13 -9.79
CA LYS A 198 -1.27 -15.54 -8.82
C LYS A 198 -0.62 -14.41 -8.04
N LEU A 199 -1.44 -13.46 -7.63
CA LEU A 199 -1.05 -12.33 -6.78
C LEU A 199 -2.15 -12.11 -5.75
N TYR A 200 -1.88 -12.50 -4.51
CA TYR A 200 -2.81 -12.35 -3.39
C TYR A 200 -2.77 -10.92 -2.86
N CYS A 201 -3.91 -10.34 -2.61
CA CYS A 201 -4.01 -8.91 -2.33
C CYS A 201 -4.37 -8.65 -0.85
N ILE A 202 -3.76 -7.64 -0.24
CA ILE A 202 -4.02 -7.26 1.15
C ILE A 202 -4.26 -5.75 1.19
N TYR A 203 -5.44 -5.33 1.60
CA TYR A 203 -5.78 -3.91 1.76
C TYR A 203 -5.88 -3.55 3.23
N VAL A 204 -4.99 -2.69 3.71
CA VAL A 204 -4.98 -2.20 5.10
C VAL A 204 -5.59 -0.81 5.16
N ALA A 205 -6.81 -0.70 5.67
CA ALA A 205 -7.48 0.58 5.92
C ALA A 205 -7.13 1.10 7.32
N ILE A 206 -6.44 2.24 7.39
CA ILE A 206 -5.91 2.85 8.61
C ILE A 206 -6.61 4.20 8.79
N GLY A 207 -7.33 4.38 9.90
CA GLY A 207 -8.05 5.60 10.22
C GLY A 207 -9.07 6.03 9.15
N GLN A 208 -9.54 5.09 8.33
CA GLN A 208 -10.57 5.36 7.32
C GLN A 208 -11.96 5.36 7.97
N LYS A 209 -12.92 6.03 7.33
CA LYS A 209 -14.33 5.96 7.76
C LYS A 209 -14.86 4.54 7.50
N ARG A 210 -15.66 4.02 8.42
CA ARG A 210 -16.33 2.71 8.27
C ARG A 210 -17.11 2.61 6.94
N SER A 211 -17.81 3.67 6.55
CA SER A 211 -18.54 3.71 5.27
C SER A 211 -17.62 3.60 4.05
N THR A 212 -16.43 4.20 4.10
CA THR A 212 -15.43 4.10 3.02
C THR A 212 -14.88 2.69 2.93
N VAL A 213 -14.56 2.04 4.06
CA VAL A 213 -14.12 0.63 4.07
C VAL A 213 -15.20 -0.28 3.48
N ALA A 214 -16.46 -0.10 3.89
CA ALA A 214 -17.57 -0.87 3.34
C ALA A 214 -17.74 -0.67 1.82
N GLN A 215 -17.56 0.56 1.33
CA GLN A 215 -17.57 0.84 -0.12
C GLN A 215 -16.42 0.14 -0.85
N ILE A 216 -15.21 0.12 -0.29
CA ILE A 216 -14.06 -0.57 -0.88
C ILE A 216 -14.32 -2.07 -0.95
N VAL A 217 -14.77 -2.69 0.15
CA VAL A 217 -15.12 -4.11 0.19
C VAL A 217 -16.17 -4.43 -0.87
N LYS A 218 -17.23 -3.62 -0.95
CA LYS A 218 -18.27 -3.77 -1.96
C LYS A 218 -17.71 -3.70 -3.38
N GLN A 219 -16.83 -2.74 -3.68
CA GLN A 219 -16.19 -2.62 -5.00
C GLN A 219 -15.32 -3.84 -5.32
N LEU A 220 -14.57 -4.36 -4.34
CA LEU A 220 -13.79 -5.59 -4.53
C LEU A 220 -14.70 -6.81 -4.76
N GLU A 221 -15.83 -6.91 -4.08
CA GLU A 221 -16.81 -7.99 -4.26
C GLU A 221 -17.50 -7.89 -5.64
N GLU A 222 -18.00 -6.71 -6.03
CA GLU A 222 -18.68 -6.48 -7.32
C GLU A 222 -17.77 -6.78 -8.52
N ASN A 223 -16.46 -6.57 -8.37
CA ASN A 223 -15.48 -6.88 -9.41
C ASN A 223 -14.90 -8.30 -9.30
N GLY A 224 -15.25 -9.07 -8.25
CA GLY A 224 -14.72 -10.42 -8.00
C GLY A 224 -13.24 -10.44 -7.58
N ALA A 225 -12.73 -9.33 -7.04
CA ALA A 225 -11.39 -9.21 -6.51
C ALA A 225 -11.28 -9.64 -5.05
N MET A 226 -12.40 -9.68 -4.32
CA MET A 226 -12.42 -10.04 -2.90
C MET A 226 -11.99 -11.50 -2.65
N GLU A 227 -12.20 -12.40 -3.61
CA GLU A 227 -11.89 -13.85 -3.49
C GLU A 227 -10.42 -14.15 -3.21
N TYR A 228 -9.51 -13.31 -3.68
CA TYR A 228 -8.07 -13.41 -3.45
C TYR A 228 -7.52 -12.23 -2.62
N SER A 229 -8.42 -11.48 -1.97
CA SER A 229 -8.07 -10.31 -1.16
C SER A 229 -8.37 -10.50 0.32
N ILE A 230 -7.57 -9.87 1.17
CA ILE A 230 -7.81 -9.70 2.60
C ILE A 230 -7.99 -8.21 2.87
N VAL A 231 -8.99 -7.83 3.65
CA VAL A 231 -9.15 -6.43 4.10
C VAL A 231 -8.94 -6.36 5.61
N ILE A 232 -7.97 -5.55 6.04
CA ILE A 232 -7.74 -5.22 7.44
C ILE A 232 -8.30 -3.83 7.68
N ALA A 233 -9.21 -3.70 8.65
CA ALA A 233 -9.83 -2.43 8.99
C ALA A 233 -9.45 -1.99 10.41
N ALA A 234 -8.71 -0.88 10.50
CA ALA A 234 -8.55 -0.10 11.71
C ALA A 234 -9.18 1.28 11.49
N THR A 235 -10.44 1.44 11.87
CA THR A 235 -11.25 2.59 11.44
C THR A 235 -11.00 3.85 12.28
N ALA A 236 -11.40 5.02 11.78
CA ALA A 236 -11.20 6.30 12.49
C ALA A 236 -11.86 6.35 13.88
N SER A 237 -12.87 5.53 14.12
CA SER A 237 -13.56 5.41 15.42
C SER A 237 -12.84 4.50 16.41
N GLU A 238 -11.80 3.78 15.99
CA GLU A 238 -11.07 2.86 16.83
C GLU A 238 -9.86 3.53 17.49
N PRO A 239 -9.42 3.04 18.66
CA PRO A 239 -8.26 3.54 19.37
C PRO A 239 -7.00 3.63 18.51
N ALA A 240 -6.17 4.65 18.78
CA ALA A 240 -4.88 4.85 18.11
C ALA A 240 -3.97 3.60 18.11
N PRO A 241 -3.91 2.78 19.19
CA PRO A 241 -3.12 1.55 19.18
C PRO A 241 -3.49 0.55 18.08
N LEU A 242 -4.78 0.42 17.74
CA LEU A 242 -5.22 -0.46 16.65
C LEU A 242 -4.82 0.11 15.28
N GLN A 243 -4.96 1.43 15.09
CA GLN A 243 -4.53 2.11 13.87
C GLN A 243 -3.01 2.02 13.65
N TYR A 244 -2.23 2.09 14.74
CA TYR A 244 -0.79 1.85 14.73
C TYR A 244 -0.43 0.42 14.32
N LEU A 245 -1.16 -0.57 14.84
CA LEU A 245 -0.85 -1.99 14.68
C LEU A 245 -1.24 -2.54 13.30
N ALA A 246 -2.34 -2.05 12.72
CA ALA A 246 -2.95 -2.61 11.51
C ALA A 246 -1.98 -2.84 10.34
N PRO A 247 -1.03 -1.93 10.03
CA PRO A 247 -0.07 -2.15 8.94
C PRO A 247 0.87 -3.32 9.21
N TYR A 248 1.27 -3.53 10.46
CA TYR A 248 2.10 -4.68 10.83
C TYR A 248 1.32 -5.99 10.75
N THR A 249 0.03 -5.97 11.12
CA THR A 249 -0.88 -7.12 10.94
C THR A 249 -1.02 -7.49 9.46
N GLY A 250 -1.26 -6.50 8.61
CA GLY A 250 -1.29 -6.70 7.17
C GLY A 250 0.04 -7.24 6.63
N ALA A 251 1.18 -6.71 7.11
CA ALA A 251 2.49 -7.22 6.73
C ALA A 251 2.67 -8.69 7.12
N ALA A 252 2.29 -9.10 8.34
CA ALA A 252 2.37 -10.51 8.75
C ALA A 252 1.51 -11.43 7.86
N MET A 253 0.28 -11.01 7.52
CA MET A 253 -0.58 -11.74 6.58
C MET A 253 0.00 -11.80 5.17
N GLY A 254 0.65 -10.73 4.70
CA GLY A 254 1.35 -10.68 3.42
C GLY A 254 2.61 -11.55 3.38
N GLU A 255 3.36 -11.59 4.48
CA GLU A 255 4.56 -12.42 4.62
C GLU A 255 4.26 -13.91 4.54
N PHE A 256 3.09 -14.36 5.01
CA PHE A 256 2.66 -15.74 4.81
C PHE A 256 2.71 -16.13 3.33
N PHE A 257 2.24 -15.28 2.41
CA PHE A 257 2.31 -15.56 0.98
C PHE A 257 3.76 -15.59 0.48
N ARG A 258 4.55 -14.56 0.84
CA ARG A 258 5.98 -14.45 0.45
C ARG A 258 6.79 -15.67 0.89
N ASP A 259 6.62 -16.10 2.13
CA ASP A 259 7.47 -17.13 2.75
C ASP A 259 7.06 -18.55 2.33
N ASN A 260 5.87 -18.71 1.74
CA ASN A 260 5.39 -19.97 1.16
C ASN A 260 5.52 -20.01 -0.38
N GLY A 261 6.45 -19.22 -0.95
CA GLY A 261 6.74 -19.22 -2.39
C GLY A 261 5.66 -18.59 -3.27
N MET A 262 4.67 -17.93 -2.67
CA MET A 262 3.60 -17.23 -3.37
C MET A 262 3.92 -15.73 -3.50
N HIS A 263 3.09 -15.02 -4.25
CA HIS A 263 3.22 -13.58 -4.43
C HIS A 263 2.06 -12.84 -3.76
N GLY A 264 2.40 -11.87 -2.92
CA GLY A 264 1.47 -10.95 -2.26
C GLY A 264 1.65 -9.51 -2.74
N LEU A 265 0.56 -8.75 -2.72
CA LEU A 265 0.50 -7.31 -2.93
C LEU A 265 -0.22 -6.67 -1.75
N ILE A 266 0.44 -5.77 -1.03
CA ILE A 266 -0.14 -5.07 0.11
C ILE A 266 -0.28 -3.58 -0.15
N VAL A 267 -1.44 -3.02 0.20
CA VAL A 267 -1.76 -1.58 0.16
C VAL A 267 -1.95 -1.09 1.58
N TYR A 268 -1.32 0.03 1.93
CA TYR A 268 -1.50 0.69 3.23
C TYR A 268 -2.20 2.03 3.04
N ASP A 269 -3.48 2.15 3.42
CA ASP A 269 -4.34 3.33 3.21
C ASP A 269 -4.82 3.95 4.54
N ASP A 270 -4.07 4.86 5.17
CA ASP A 270 -2.79 5.40 4.72
C ASP A 270 -1.75 5.48 5.86
N LEU A 271 -0.47 5.52 5.50
CA LEU A 271 0.62 5.58 6.47
C LEU A 271 0.76 6.96 7.13
N SER A 272 0.16 8.01 6.57
CA SER A 272 0.09 9.32 7.24
C SER A 272 -0.74 9.20 8.52
N LYS A 273 -1.87 8.50 8.47
CA LYS A 273 -2.72 8.23 9.65
C LYS A 273 -2.05 7.27 10.64
N GLN A 274 -1.28 6.29 10.17
CA GLN A 274 -0.46 5.46 11.08
C GLN A 274 0.54 6.32 11.87
N ALA A 275 1.25 7.23 11.20
CA ALA A 275 2.19 8.14 11.86
C ALA A 275 1.49 9.05 12.88
N VAL A 276 0.29 9.56 12.56
CA VAL A 276 -0.53 10.35 13.50
C VAL A 276 -0.92 9.53 14.72
N ALA A 277 -1.36 8.28 14.54
CA ALA A 277 -1.67 7.37 15.63
C ALA A 277 -0.45 7.10 16.52
N TYR A 278 0.72 6.84 15.91
CA TYR A 278 1.96 6.63 16.64
C TYR A 278 2.42 7.88 17.41
N ARG A 279 2.24 9.07 16.81
CA ARG A 279 2.49 10.35 17.47
C ARG A 279 1.61 10.52 18.71
N GLN A 280 0.31 10.26 18.59
CA GLN A 280 -0.63 10.33 19.71
C GLN A 280 -0.20 9.40 20.85
N MET A 281 0.09 8.13 20.54
CA MET A 281 0.57 7.16 21.53
C MET A 281 1.85 7.61 22.21
N SER A 282 2.83 8.10 21.43
CA SER A 282 4.12 8.54 21.96
C SER A 282 4.00 9.73 22.91
N LEU A 283 3.16 10.72 22.56
CA LEU A 283 2.92 11.90 23.39
C LEU A 283 2.23 11.54 24.71
N LEU A 284 1.23 10.64 24.67
CA LEU A 284 0.53 10.18 25.86
C LEU A 284 1.44 9.33 26.78
N LEU A 285 2.36 8.56 26.19
CA LEU A 285 3.46 7.89 26.90
C LEU A 285 4.57 8.85 27.35
N ARG A 286 4.41 10.16 27.12
CA ARG A 286 5.36 11.23 27.47
C ARG A 286 6.76 11.03 26.88
N ARG A 287 6.86 10.38 25.72
CA ARG A 287 8.11 10.34 24.96
C ARG A 287 8.40 11.74 24.40
N PRO A 288 9.65 12.23 24.47
CA PRO A 288 10.01 13.51 23.90
C PRO A 288 9.69 13.59 22.39
N PRO A 289 8.93 14.60 21.93
CA PRO A 289 8.65 14.78 20.52
C PRO A 289 9.82 15.45 19.78
N GLY A 290 9.90 15.20 18.48
CA GLY A 290 10.81 15.85 17.53
C GLY A 290 10.08 16.77 16.55
N ARG A 291 10.52 16.77 15.28
CA ARG A 291 9.96 17.61 14.21
C ARG A 291 8.46 17.31 14.00
N GLU A 292 7.66 18.37 13.85
CA GLU A 292 6.19 18.28 13.67
C GLU A 292 5.48 17.45 14.77
N ALA A 293 6.09 17.44 15.97
CA ALA A 293 5.70 16.68 17.15
C ALA A 293 5.74 15.15 17.02
N TYR A 294 6.27 14.59 15.92
CA TYR A 294 6.45 13.15 15.78
C TYR A 294 7.57 12.63 16.70
N PRO A 295 7.49 11.38 17.19
CA PRO A 295 8.57 10.78 17.96
C PRO A 295 9.83 10.59 17.10
N GLY A 296 11.01 10.57 17.73
CA GLY A 296 12.30 10.51 17.01
C GLY A 296 12.50 9.25 16.16
N ASP A 297 11.75 8.19 16.43
CA ASP A 297 11.79 6.90 15.75
C ASP A 297 10.64 6.71 14.73
N VAL A 298 9.91 7.76 14.36
CA VAL A 298 8.85 7.68 13.33
C VAL A 298 9.38 7.21 11.96
N PHE A 299 10.66 7.46 11.65
CA PHE A 299 11.30 6.86 10.48
C PHE A 299 11.43 5.34 10.62
N TYR A 300 11.83 4.87 11.80
CA TYR A 300 12.00 3.44 12.09
C TYR A 300 10.66 2.69 12.03
N LEU A 301 9.55 3.34 12.44
CA LEU A 301 8.19 2.82 12.29
C LEU A 301 7.92 2.34 10.86
N HIS A 302 8.11 3.23 9.88
CA HIS A 302 7.82 2.92 8.48
C HIS A 302 8.91 2.11 7.81
N SER A 303 10.19 2.29 8.16
CA SER A 303 11.27 1.54 7.53
C SER A 303 11.22 0.06 7.90
N ARG A 304 11.02 -0.27 9.18
CA ARG A 304 10.88 -1.68 9.62
C ARG A 304 9.61 -2.35 9.10
N LEU A 305 8.59 -1.57 8.77
CA LEU A 305 7.37 -2.04 8.11
C LEU A 305 7.64 -2.35 6.62
N LEU A 306 8.08 -1.34 5.87
CA LEU A 306 8.18 -1.42 4.41
C LEU A 306 9.32 -2.35 3.97
N GLU A 307 10.42 -2.44 4.70
CA GLU A 307 11.53 -3.36 4.37
C GLU A 307 11.16 -4.85 4.44
N ARG A 308 9.99 -5.20 5.00
CA ARG A 308 9.45 -6.56 4.95
C ARG A 308 8.93 -6.93 3.55
N ALA A 309 8.60 -5.94 2.72
CA ALA A 309 8.21 -6.16 1.33
C ALA A 309 9.46 -6.34 0.44
N ALA A 310 9.68 -7.57 -0.01
CA ALA A 310 10.83 -7.97 -0.80
C ALA A 310 10.52 -9.17 -1.72
N LYS A 311 11.36 -9.39 -2.74
CA LYS A 311 11.42 -10.60 -3.56
C LYS A 311 12.45 -11.56 -2.96
N MET A 312 12.05 -12.79 -2.66
CA MET A 312 12.94 -13.82 -2.13
C MET A 312 13.70 -14.50 -3.28
N ASN A 313 14.88 -15.01 -2.97
CA ASN A 313 15.68 -15.84 -3.87
C ASN A 313 15.09 -17.25 -3.98
N ASP A 314 15.64 -18.04 -4.91
CA ASP A 314 15.08 -19.35 -5.26
C ASP A 314 15.30 -20.37 -4.12
N GLU A 315 16.36 -20.22 -3.32
CA GLU A 315 16.63 -21.04 -2.12
C GLU A 315 15.63 -20.77 -0.98
N ASN A 316 15.06 -19.56 -0.94
CA ASN A 316 14.05 -19.14 0.02
C ASN A 316 12.64 -19.17 -0.60
N GLY A 317 12.41 -20.05 -1.59
CA GLY A 317 11.10 -20.33 -2.17
C GLY A 317 10.63 -19.35 -3.25
N GLY A 318 11.37 -18.27 -3.51
CA GLY A 318 11.07 -17.38 -4.64
C GLY A 318 9.78 -16.55 -4.50
N GLY A 319 9.13 -16.52 -3.33
CA GLY A 319 7.94 -15.70 -3.14
C GLY A 319 8.25 -14.20 -3.09
N SER A 320 7.21 -13.36 -3.08
CA SER A 320 7.38 -11.90 -2.99
C SER A 320 6.26 -11.24 -2.23
N LEU A 321 6.58 -10.13 -1.55
CA LEU A 321 5.58 -9.18 -1.07
C LEU A 321 5.86 -7.82 -1.71
N THR A 322 4.97 -7.34 -2.59
CA THR A 322 5.01 -5.98 -3.15
C THR A 322 4.21 -5.05 -2.26
N ALA A 323 4.70 -3.83 -2.00
CA ALA A 323 4.01 -2.85 -1.18
C ALA A 323 3.66 -1.58 -1.96
N LEU A 324 2.41 -1.13 -1.83
CA LEU A 324 1.89 0.14 -2.32
C LEU A 324 1.44 1.00 -1.13
N PRO A 325 2.36 1.61 -0.36
CA PRO A 325 1.97 2.53 0.69
C PRO A 325 1.31 3.77 0.12
N ILE A 326 0.24 4.23 0.77
CA ILE A 326 -0.40 5.50 0.45
C ILE A 326 0.05 6.56 1.47
N ILE A 327 0.38 7.75 0.99
CA ILE A 327 0.61 8.95 1.80
C ILE A 327 -0.29 10.07 1.31
N GLU A 328 -0.99 10.69 2.26
CA GLU A 328 -1.71 11.94 2.02
C GLU A 328 -0.80 13.14 2.29
N THR A 329 -0.62 14.00 1.28
CA THR A 329 0.02 15.31 1.41
C THR A 329 -1.01 16.37 1.82
N GLN A 330 -0.51 17.48 2.34
CA GLN A 330 -1.31 18.67 2.61
C GLN A 330 -0.92 19.75 1.61
N ALA A 331 -1.86 20.18 0.77
CA ALA A 331 -1.65 21.20 -0.26
C ALA A 331 -0.44 20.92 -1.18
N GLY A 332 -0.24 19.65 -1.54
CA GLY A 332 0.83 19.20 -2.43
C GLY A 332 2.24 19.22 -1.81
N ASP A 333 2.38 19.50 -0.52
CA ASP A 333 3.69 19.60 0.13
C ASP A 333 4.37 18.23 0.31
N VAL A 334 5.28 17.92 -0.61
CA VAL A 334 6.15 16.72 -0.55
C VAL A 334 7.34 16.87 0.40
N SER A 335 7.63 18.08 0.86
CA SER A 335 8.77 18.38 1.72
C SER A 335 8.46 18.22 3.22
N ALA A 336 7.19 17.97 3.54
CA ALA A 336 6.75 17.62 4.88
C ALA A 336 7.46 16.35 5.40
N TYR A 337 7.54 16.22 6.72
CA TYR A 337 8.42 15.24 7.35
C TYR A 337 8.07 13.78 6.99
N ILE A 338 6.80 13.39 7.07
CA ILE A 338 6.36 12.02 6.77
C ILE A 338 6.48 11.67 5.28
N PRO A 339 6.00 12.50 4.33
CA PRO A 339 6.24 12.30 2.91
C PRO A 339 7.72 12.08 2.56
N THR A 340 8.60 12.96 3.05
CA THR A 340 10.05 12.88 2.78
C THR A 340 10.63 11.56 3.29
N ASN A 341 10.27 11.14 4.50
CA ASN A 341 10.72 9.86 5.07
C ASN A 341 10.30 8.68 4.18
N VAL A 342 9.03 8.60 3.80
CA VAL A 342 8.52 7.45 3.03
C VAL A 342 9.05 7.44 1.60
N ILE A 343 9.26 8.60 0.97
CA ILE A 343 9.96 8.71 -0.32
C ILE A 343 11.36 8.08 -0.23
N SER A 344 12.10 8.35 0.86
CA SER A 344 13.44 7.78 1.04
C SER A 344 13.47 6.28 1.37
N ILE A 345 12.37 5.71 1.87
CA ILE A 345 12.26 4.28 2.25
C ILE A 345 11.80 3.40 1.08
N THR A 346 10.84 3.90 0.29
CA THR A 346 10.29 3.16 -0.85
C THR A 346 11.32 3.01 -1.97
N ASP A 347 11.01 2.34 -3.08
CA ASP A 347 11.83 2.20 -4.28
C ASP A 347 11.41 3.17 -5.40
N GLY A 348 10.34 3.94 -5.18
CA GLY A 348 9.78 4.85 -6.16
C GLY A 348 8.50 5.48 -5.63
N GLN A 349 7.94 6.39 -6.43
CA GLN A 349 6.68 7.03 -6.14
C GLN A 349 5.85 7.31 -7.39
N ILE A 350 4.54 7.16 -7.23
CA ILE A 350 3.47 7.60 -8.11
C ILE A 350 2.87 8.85 -7.46
N PHE A 351 3.16 10.02 -8.01
CA PHE A 351 2.69 11.30 -7.50
C PHE A 351 1.39 11.72 -8.22
N LEU A 352 0.29 11.80 -7.46
CA LEU A 352 -1.01 12.22 -7.94
C LEU A 352 -1.27 13.69 -7.63
N GLU A 353 -1.51 14.48 -8.66
CA GLU A 353 -1.62 15.94 -8.58
C GLU A 353 -3.07 16.41 -8.74
N THR A 354 -3.48 17.31 -7.85
CA THR A 354 -4.84 17.86 -7.80
C THR A 354 -5.22 18.61 -9.08
N ASP A 355 -4.31 19.41 -9.63
CA ASP A 355 -4.58 20.23 -10.82
C ASP A 355 -4.85 19.37 -12.05
N LEU A 356 -4.10 18.29 -12.23
CA LEU A 356 -4.33 17.33 -13.31
C LEU A 356 -5.68 16.63 -13.16
N PHE A 357 -6.05 16.27 -11.93
CA PHE A 357 -7.32 15.64 -11.65
C PHE A 357 -8.52 16.54 -12.02
N TYR A 358 -8.41 17.85 -11.75
CA TYR A 358 -9.42 18.85 -12.14
C TYR A 358 -9.43 19.17 -13.63
N GLN A 359 -8.28 19.07 -14.31
CA GLN A 359 -8.18 19.14 -15.78
C GLN A 359 -8.73 17.87 -16.48
N GLY A 360 -9.21 16.88 -15.73
CA GLY A 360 -9.77 15.65 -16.26
C GLY A 360 -8.72 14.62 -16.70
N ILE A 361 -7.46 14.79 -16.30
CA ILE A 361 -6.41 13.77 -16.49
C ILE A 361 -6.51 12.78 -15.34
N ARG A 362 -6.98 11.57 -15.64
CA ARG A 362 -7.22 10.51 -14.66
C ARG A 362 -6.74 9.17 -15.24
N PRO A 363 -5.83 8.42 -14.57
CA PRO A 363 -5.16 8.75 -13.31
C PRO A 363 -4.32 10.03 -13.37
N ALA A 364 -4.32 10.81 -12.29
CA ALA A 364 -3.73 12.15 -12.23
C ALA A 364 -2.21 12.14 -11.98
N ILE A 365 -1.47 11.35 -12.74
CA ILE A 365 -0.04 11.10 -12.49
C ILE A 365 0.81 12.26 -13.01
N ASN A 366 1.62 12.84 -12.12
CA ASN A 366 2.66 13.78 -12.50
C ASN A 366 3.88 13.02 -13.03
N VAL A 367 4.09 13.07 -14.35
CA VAL A 367 5.16 12.32 -15.04
C VAL A 367 6.57 12.71 -14.58
N GLY A 368 6.78 13.96 -14.16
CA GLY A 368 8.09 14.47 -13.74
C GLY A 368 8.46 14.06 -12.31
N LEU A 369 7.50 14.13 -11.39
CA LEU A 369 7.70 13.79 -9.99
C LEU A 369 7.62 12.28 -9.71
N SER A 370 6.95 11.53 -10.59
CA SER A 370 6.79 10.07 -10.42
C SER A 370 7.97 9.30 -10.99
N VAL A 371 8.50 8.35 -10.23
CA VAL A 371 9.72 7.60 -10.57
C VAL A 371 9.66 6.20 -9.98
N SER A 372 10.08 5.21 -10.75
CA SER A 372 10.35 3.85 -10.27
C SER A 372 11.85 3.61 -10.41
N ARG A 373 12.56 3.39 -9.30
CA ARG A 373 14.03 3.17 -9.33
C ARG A 373 14.42 1.79 -9.83
N VAL A 374 13.49 0.83 -9.77
CA VAL A 374 13.63 -0.47 -10.45
C VAL A 374 13.58 -0.29 -11.97
N GLY A 375 12.75 0.66 -12.44
CA GLY A 375 12.63 1.03 -13.84
C GLY A 375 12.19 -0.14 -14.73
N GLY A 376 12.74 -0.20 -15.95
CA GLY A 376 12.32 -1.19 -16.95
C GLY A 376 12.64 -2.66 -16.61
N ALA A 377 13.28 -2.96 -15.47
CA ALA A 377 13.40 -4.33 -14.96
C ALA A 377 12.05 -4.87 -14.45
N ALA A 378 11.13 -3.98 -14.07
CA ALA A 378 9.76 -4.30 -13.67
C ALA A 378 8.77 -4.29 -14.85
N GLN A 379 9.24 -4.29 -16.10
CA GLN A 379 8.39 -4.31 -17.30
C GLN A 379 8.56 -5.61 -18.07
N THR A 380 7.51 -6.02 -18.78
CA THR A 380 7.65 -7.02 -19.84
C THR A 380 8.56 -6.47 -20.95
N LYS A 381 9.21 -7.37 -21.70
CA LYS A 381 10.06 -6.95 -22.83
C LYS A 381 9.26 -6.18 -23.87
N ALA A 382 8.00 -6.57 -24.09
CA ALA A 382 7.05 -5.86 -24.95
C ALA A 382 6.83 -4.41 -24.48
N MET A 383 6.39 -4.21 -23.22
CA MET A 383 6.11 -2.88 -22.69
C MET A 383 7.36 -1.99 -22.70
N LYS A 384 8.51 -2.52 -22.27
CA LYS A 384 9.78 -1.78 -22.27
C LYS A 384 10.15 -1.25 -23.65
N LYS A 385 9.86 -2.01 -24.71
CA LYS A 385 10.21 -1.65 -26.09
C LYS A 385 9.31 -0.54 -26.64
N VAL A 386 8.04 -0.49 -26.24
CA VAL A 386 7.07 0.51 -26.73
C VAL A 386 7.00 1.76 -25.86
N ALA A 387 7.26 1.64 -24.55
CA ALA A 387 7.16 2.75 -23.59
C ALA A 387 8.48 3.53 -23.39
N GLY A 388 9.58 3.12 -24.01
CA GLY A 388 10.90 3.69 -23.73
C GLY A 388 11.02 5.20 -23.93
N SER A 389 10.37 5.78 -24.95
CA SER A 389 10.42 7.21 -25.24
C SER A 389 9.29 8.03 -24.58
N ILE A 390 8.17 7.40 -24.22
CA ILE A 390 6.94 8.12 -23.85
C ILE A 390 7.10 9.01 -22.62
N LYS A 391 7.87 8.55 -21.61
CA LYS A 391 8.12 9.33 -20.40
C LYS A 391 8.91 10.60 -20.69
N LEU A 392 9.92 10.51 -21.56
CA LEU A 392 10.74 11.66 -21.96
C LEU A 392 9.92 12.64 -22.81
N GLU A 393 9.14 12.14 -23.77
CA GLU A 393 8.27 12.96 -24.61
C GLU A 393 7.23 13.73 -23.78
N LEU A 394 6.61 13.08 -22.77
CA LEU A 394 5.65 13.73 -21.88
C LEU A 394 6.29 14.73 -20.91
N ALA A 395 7.53 14.48 -20.47
CA ALA A 395 8.29 15.43 -19.66
C ALA A 395 8.63 16.69 -20.46
N GLN A 396 9.15 16.53 -21.68
CA GLN A 396 9.42 17.63 -22.60
C GLN A 396 8.15 18.39 -22.98
N TYR A 397 7.05 17.68 -23.22
CA TYR A 397 5.74 18.29 -23.48
C TYR A 397 5.33 19.22 -22.34
N ARG A 398 5.42 18.77 -21.09
CA ARG A 398 5.03 19.58 -19.92
C ARG A 398 5.88 20.83 -19.76
N GLU A 399 7.19 20.69 -19.93
CA GLU A 399 8.11 21.82 -19.86
C GLU A 399 7.76 22.85 -20.95
N MET A 400 7.63 22.40 -22.20
CA MET A 400 7.30 23.29 -23.33
C MET A 400 5.88 23.86 -23.25
N ALA A 401 4.90 23.12 -22.72
CA ALA A 401 3.54 23.60 -22.57
C ALA A 401 3.45 24.80 -21.61
N ALA A 402 4.29 24.83 -20.57
CA ALA A 402 4.39 25.99 -19.69
C ALA A 402 4.98 27.22 -20.42
N PHE A 403 6.03 27.03 -21.24
CA PHE A 403 6.65 28.11 -22.02
C PHE A 403 5.74 28.63 -23.14
N ALA A 404 5.01 27.73 -23.81
CA ALA A 404 4.13 28.06 -24.93
C ALA A 404 2.97 28.99 -24.55
N GLN A 405 2.61 29.09 -23.26
CA GLN A 405 1.61 30.05 -22.79
C GLN A 405 2.05 31.52 -22.94
N PHE A 406 3.36 31.78 -23.08
CA PHE A 406 3.94 33.12 -23.15
C PHE A 406 4.48 33.50 -24.52
N GLY A 407 4.51 32.57 -25.49
CA GLY A 407 5.06 32.80 -26.84
C GLY A 407 3.97 32.93 -27.89
N SER A 408 4.09 33.91 -28.79
CA SER A 408 3.14 34.12 -29.90
C SER A 408 3.43 33.25 -31.12
N ASP A 409 4.71 32.95 -31.39
CA ASP A 409 5.14 32.13 -32.52
C ASP A 409 5.96 30.93 -32.03
N LEU A 410 5.46 29.74 -32.31
CA LEU A 410 6.14 28.48 -32.00
C LEU A 410 6.72 27.91 -33.30
N ASP A 411 7.98 27.49 -33.27
CA ASP A 411 8.59 26.81 -34.40
C ASP A 411 7.89 25.45 -34.70
N PRO A 412 7.99 24.93 -35.94
CA PRO A 412 7.29 23.70 -36.31
C PRO A 412 7.64 22.46 -35.47
N ALA A 413 8.86 22.38 -34.93
CA ALA A 413 9.26 21.24 -34.10
C ALA A 413 8.58 21.32 -32.73
N THR A 414 8.54 22.50 -32.11
CA THR A 414 7.80 22.74 -30.87
C THR A 414 6.30 22.50 -31.04
N GLN A 415 5.71 22.96 -32.14
CA GLN A 415 4.29 22.67 -32.44
C GLN A 415 4.02 21.17 -32.55
N LYS A 416 4.91 20.42 -33.22
CA LYS A 416 4.77 18.95 -33.35
C LYS A 416 4.88 18.27 -31.98
N LEU A 417 5.82 18.68 -31.14
CA LEU A 417 5.99 18.18 -29.78
C LEU A 417 4.73 18.42 -28.93
N LEU A 418 4.20 19.64 -28.94
CA LEU A 418 2.99 20.01 -28.18
C LEU A 418 1.77 19.22 -28.66
N ASN A 419 1.59 19.12 -29.98
CA ASN A 419 0.50 18.37 -30.57
C ASN A 419 0.55 16.88 -30.23
N ARG A 420 1.74 16.28 -30.25
CA ARG A 420 1.91 14.87 -29.86
C ARG A 420 1.71 14.67 -28.37
N GLY A 421 2.30 15.51 -27.53
CA GLY A 421 2.19 15.44 -26.08
C GLY A 421 0.74 15.57 -25.58
N ALA A 422 -0.06 16.44 -26.21
CA ALA A 422 -1.50 16.55 -25.91
C ALA A 422 -2.26 15.24 -26.18
N ARG A 423 -1.95 14.56 -27.29
CA ARG A 423 -2.58 13.28 -27.66
C ARG A 423 -2.12 12.12 -26.78
N LEU A 424 -0.83 12.07 -26.44
CA LEU A 424 -0.30 11.09 -25.49
C LEU A 424 -0.91 11.28 -24.09
N THR A 425 -1.10 12.53 -23.66
CA THR A 425 -1.77 12.84 -22.39
C THR A 425 -3.23 12.35 -22.40
N GLU A 426 -3.94 12.55 -23.51
CA GLU A 426 -5.30 12.04 -23.67
C GLU A 426 -5.34 10.51 -23.69
N LEU A 427 -4.43 9.87 -24.45
CA LEU A 427 -4.30 8.42 -24.54
C LEU A 427 -4.07 7.75 -23.18
N LEU A 428 -3.35 8.40 -22.27
CA LEU A 428 -3.10 7.85 -20.94
C LEU A 428 -4.27 7.97 -19.97
N LYS A 429 -5.34 8.68 -20.35
CA LYS A 429 -6.57 8.70 -19.56
C LYS A 429 -7.22 7.31 -19.55
N GLN A 430 -7.75 6.96 -18.40
CA GLN A 430 -8.40 5.68 -18.19
C GLN A 430 -9.50 5.82 -17.15
N ALA A 431 -10.65 5.22 -17.42
CA ALA A 431 -11.75 5.17 -16.47
C ALA A 431 -11.39 4.26 -15.28
N GLN A 432 -11.91 4.61 -14.10
CA GLN A 432 -11.80 3.78 -12.91
C GLN A 432 -12.52 2.45 -13.10
N PHE A 433 -12.02 1.38 -12.48
CA PHE A 433 -12.54 0.01 -12.54
C PHE A 433 -12.53 -0.61 -13.94
N SER A 434 -11.74 -0.04 -14.85
CA SER A 434 -11.58 -0.54 -16.21
C SER A 434 -10.10 -0.84 -16.51
N PRO A 435 -9.46 -1.77 -15.77
CA PRO A 435 -8.08 -2.14 -16.05
C PRO A 435 -7.94 -2.72 -17.46
N MET A 436 -6.85 -2.38 -18.13
CA MET A 436 -6.55 -2.80 -19.50
C MET A 436 -5.51 -3.93 -19.48
N PRO A 437 -5.72 -5.05 -20.19
CA PRO A 437 -4.73 -6.12 -20.33
C PRO A 437 -3.43 -5.62 -20.96
N VAL A 438 -2.30 -6.21 -20.56
CA VAL A 438 -0.95 -5.74 -20.96
C VAL A 438 -0.76 -5.73 -22.48
N GLU A 439 -1.28 -6.71 -23.20
CA GLU A 439 -1.20 -6.77 -24.66
C GLU A 439 -1.95 -5.62 -25.36
N GLU A 440 -3.10 -5.20 -24.82
CA GLU A 440 -3.84 -4.05 -25.32
C GLU A 440 -3.12 -2.74 -25.00
N GLN A 441 -2.55 -2.63 -23.78
CA GLN A 441 -1.73 -1.48 -23.41
C GLN A 441 -0.51 -1.35 -24.34
N VAL A 442 0.17 -2.45 -24.67
CA VAL A 442 1.32 -2.45 -25.59
C VAL A 442 0.93 -1.89 -26.96
N VAL A 443 -0.21 -2.32 -27.52
CA VAL A 443 -0.70 -1.80 -28.81
C VAL A 443 -1.09 -0.33 -28.72
N SER A 444 -1.79 0.07 -27.66
CA SER A 444 -2.18 1.46 -27.40
C SER A 444 -0.97 2.40 -27.33
N ILE A 445 0.01 2.06 -26.48
CA ILE A 445 1.24 2.85 -26.31
C ILE A 445 2.07 2.86 -27.59
N PHE A 446 2.13 1.74 -28.32
CA PHE A 446 2.81 1.68 -29.61
C PHE A 446 2.18 2.63 -30.64
N ALA A 447 0.84 2.63 -30.75
CA ALA A 447 0.13 3.52 -31.66
C ALA A 447 0.39 5.00 -31.32
N GLY A 448 0.37 5.36 -30.04
CA GLY A 448 0.68 6.72 -29.58
C GLY A 448 2.10 7.15 -29.89
N THR A 449 3.10 6.34 -29.55
CA THR A 449 4.52 6.67 -29.71
C THR A 449 4.99 6.67 -31.17
N ASN A 450 4.35 5.90 -32.05
CA ASN A 450 4.71 5.80 -33.48
C ASN A 450 3.90 6.73 -34.38
N GLY A 451 3.13 7.67 -33.81
CA GLY A 451 2.48 8.75 -34.55
C GLY A 451 1.18 8.40 -35.25
N TYR A 452 0.57 7.24 -34.96
CA TYR A 452 -0.75 6.88 -35.48
C TYR A 452 -1.85 7.85 -34.99
N LEU A 453 -1.62 8.49 -33.84
CA LEU A 453 -2.52 9.49 -33.29
C LEU A 453 -2.29 10.91 -33.83
N ASP A 454 -1.18 11.19 -34.52
CA ASP A 454 -0.75 12.56 -34.86
C ASP A 454 -1.81 13.33 -35.68
N LYS A 455 -2.59 12.63 -36.53
CA LYS A 455 -3.66 13.21 -37.36
C LYS A 455 -5.02 13.26 -36.66
N ILE A 456 -5.18 12.57 -35.54
CA ILE A 456 -6.47 12.45 -34.83
C ILE A 456 -6.67 13.73 -33.99
N PRO A 457 -7.86 14.36 -34.03
CA PRO A 457 -8.19 15.44 -33.10
C PRO A 457 -8.11 14.98 -31.64
N VAL A 458 -7.57 15.82 -30.74
CA VAL A 458 -7.34 15.45 -29.33
C VAL A 458 -8.60 14.89 -28.66
N ASN A 459 -9.76 15.52 -28.89
CA ASN A 459 -11.04 15.09 -28.32
C ASN A 459 -11.56 13.74 -28.84
N ARG A 460 -10.98 13.18 -29.91
CA ARG A 460 -11.34 11.87 -30.49
C ARG A 460 -10.31 10.78 -30.20
N VAL A 461 -9.26 11.05 -29.42
CA VAL A 461 -8.21 10.06 -29.13
C VAL A 461 -8.76 8.83 -28.39
N ASN A 462 -9.60 9.02 -27.37
CA ASN A 462 -10.19 7.90 -26.63
C ASN A 462 -11.18 7.09 -27.47
N GLU A 463 -11.93 7.75 -28.37
CA GLU A 463 -12.80 7.09 -29.34
C GLU A 463 -11.97 6.24 -30.31
N TYR A 464 -10.88 6.81 -30.85
CA TYR A 464 -9.95 6.11 -31.72
C TYR A 464 -9.35 4.89 -31.02
N GLU A 465 -8.86 5.03 -29.78
CA GLU A 465 -8.28 3.92 -29.02
C GLU A 465 -9.29 2.80 -28.83
N ALA A 466 -10.52 3.11 -28.40
CA ALA A 466 -11.56 2.11 -28.18
C ALA A 466 -11.91 1.35 -29.47
N ALA A 467 -12.06 2.08 -30.58
CA ALA A 467 -12.35 1.50 -31.89
C ALA A 467 -11.17 0.66 -32.42
N MET A 468 -9.94 1.15 -32.26
CA MET A 468 -8.71 0.45 -32.65
C MET A 468 -8.55 -0.84 -31.86
N LEU A 469 -8.70 -0.82 -30.55
CA LEU A 469 -8.63 -2.02 -29.71
C LEU A 469 -9.75 -3.01 -30.03
N SER A 470 -10.96 -2.51 -30.34
CA SER A 470 -12.05 -3.38 -30.84
C SER A 470 -11.69 -4.06 -32.16
N PHE A 471 -11.11 -3.31 -33.11
CA PHE A 471 -10.65 -3.85 -34.39
C PHE A 471 -9.56 -4.91 -34.19
N MET A 472 -8.56 -4.64 -33.33
CA MET A 472 -7.48 -5.58 -33.02
C MET A 472 -8.01 -6.86 -32.35
N ARG A 473 -8.99 -6.75 -31.45
CA ARG A 473 -9.64 -7.92 -30.84
C ARG A 473 -10.40 -8.79 -31.84
N GLN A 474 -11.03 -8.18 -32.85
CA GLN A 474 -11.83 -8.91 -33.84
C GLN A 474 -10.98 -9.54 -34.94
N ASN A 475 -9.94 -8.83 -35.41
CA ASN A 475 -9.20 -9.22 -36.62
C ASN A 475 -7.78 -9.75 -36.32
N HIS A 476 -7.23 -9.46 -35.13
CA HIS A 476 -5.85 -9.78 -34.75
C HIS A 476 -5.76 -10.38 -33.33
N ALA A 477 -6.76 -11.17 -32.94
CA ALA A 477 -6.83 -11.80 -31.61
C ALA A 477 -5.63 -12.70 -31.30
N GLU A 478 -5.14 -13.44 -32.31
CA GLU A 478 -3.98 -14.33 -32.18
C GLU A 478 -2.71 -13.53 -31.86
N THR A 479 -2.50 -12.38 -32.52
CA THR A 479 -1.39 -11.48 -32.25
C THR A 479 -1.42 -10.95 -30.81
N LEU A 480 -2.60 -10.58 -30.30
CA LEU A 480 -2.78 -10.15 -28.91
C LEU A 480 -2.45 -11.30 -27.92
N ALA A 481 -2.90 -12.52 -28.22
CA ALA A 481 -2.59 -13.69 -27.41
C ALA A 481 -1.10 -14.03 -27.40
N GLU A 482 -0.40 -13.84 -28.53
CA GLU A 482 1.04 -14.03 -28.63
C GLU A 482 1.82 -12.99 -27.81
N ILE A 483 1.40 -11.72 -27.82
CA ILE A 483 2.00 -10.68 -26.95
C ILE A 483 1.82 -11.06 -25.48
N ARG A 484 0.61 -11.51 -25.09
CA ARG A 484 0.30 -11.91 -23.71
C ARG A 484 1.16 -13.08 -23.23
N SER A 485 1.31 -14.11 -24.07
CA SER A 485 2.00 -15.35 -23.71
C SER A 485 3.53 -15.23 -23.78
N SER A 486 4.06 -14.57 -24.82
CA SER A 486 5.51 -14.41 -25.01
C SER A 486 6.10 -13.26 -24.18
N GLY A 487 5.29 -12.23 -23.88
CA GLY A 487 5.75 -10.99 -23.27
C GLY A 487 6.73 -10.19 -24.16
N LYS A 488 6.79 -10.50 -25.46
CA LYS A 488 7.70 -9.90 -26.44
C LYS A 488 6.93 -9.13 -27.52
N PHE A 489 7.62 -8.19 -28.16
CA PHE A 489 7.10 -7.38 -29.25
C PHE A 489 8.17 -7.23 -30.34
N GLU A 490 8.37 -8.26 -31.14
CA GLU A 490 9.43 -8.34 -32.15
C GLU A 490 9.06 -9.28 -33.31
N GLY A 491 9.79 -9.18 -34.42
CA GLY A 491 9.55 -10.01 -35.61
C GLY A 491 8.13 -9.90 -36.13
N GLU A 492 7.55 -11.05 -36.48
CA GLU A 492 6.23 -11.17 -37.10
C GLU A 492 5.11 -10.52 -36.26
N VAL A 493 5.15 -10.65 -34.92
CA VAL A 493 4.16 -10.02 -34.03
C VAL A 493 4.10 -8.51 -34.23
N LYS A 494 5.27 -7.86 -34.31
CA LYS A 494 5.34 -6.42 -34.53
C LYS A 494 4.78 -6.06 -35.91
N ASP A 495 5.14 -6.83 -36.93
CA ASP A 495 4.73 -6.55 -38.31
C ASP A 495 3.21 -6.72 -38.48
N GLN A 496 2.61 -7.72 -37.82
CA GLN A 496 1.16 -7.91 -37.77
C GLN A 496 0.45 -6.75 -37.06
N VAL A 497 0.99 -6.25 -35.94
CA VAL A 497 0.42 -5.07 -35.26
C VAL A 497 0.51 -3.83 -36.14
N VAL A 498 1.65 -3.59 -36.79
CA VAL A 498 1.82 -2.47 -37.73
C VAL A 498 0.82 -2.56 -38.88
N ALA A 499 0.69 -3.73 -39.51
CA ALA A 499 -0.27 -3.95 -40.60
C ALA A 499 -1.73 -3.73 -40.15
N GLY A 500 -2.07 -4.19 -38.94
CA GLY A 500 -3.38 -3.97 -38.34
C GLY A 500 -3.66 -2.49 -38.08
N LEU A 501 -2.70 -1.76 -37.51
CA LEU A 501 -2.81 -0.31 -37.26
C LEU A 501 -2.90 0.50 -38.56
N ASP A 502 -2.11 0.16 -39.57
CA ASP A 502 -2.15 0.81 -40.89
C ASP A 502 -3.50 0.58 -41.59
N THR A 503 -4.06 -0.62 -41.46
CA THR A 503 -5.38 -0.96 -42.01
C THR A 503 -6.48 -0.18 -41.30
N PHE A 504 -6.45 -0.18 -39.97
CA PHE A 504 -7.43 0.53 -39.14
C PHE A 504 -7.35 2.05 -39.37
N ALA A 505 -6.16 2.63 -39.45
CA ALA A 505 -5.96 4.05 -39.68
C ALA A 505 -6.57 4.52 -41.02
N LYS A 506 -6.63 3.66 -42.05
CA LYS A 506 -7.31 3.95 -43.32
C LYS A 506 -8.84 3.87 -43.21
N GLN A 507 -9.36 3.05 -42.30
CA GLN A 507 -10.81 2.86 -42.11
C GLN A 507 -11.43 3.93 -41.19
N PHE A 508 -10.66 4.42 -40.21
CA PHE A 508 -11.13 5.45 -39.27
C PHE A 508 -11.04 6.87 -39.86
N ALA A 509 -10.20 7.07 -40.87
CA ALA A 509 -9.91 8.37 -41.50
C ALA A 509 -11.13 9.03 -42.16
#